data_AF-A0A7J7JC83-F1
#
_entry.id   AF-A0A7J7JC83-F1
#
_cell.length_a   1.000
_cell.length_b   1.000
_cell.length_c   1.000
_cell.angle_alpha   90.00
_cell.angle_beta   90.00
_cell.angle_gamma   90.00
#
_symmetry.space_group_name_H-M   'P 1'
#
loop_
_entity.id
_entity.type
_entity.pdbx_description
1 polymer ?
#
loop_
_entity_poly.entity_id
_entity_poly.type
_entity_poly.pdbx_seq_one_letter_code
_entity_poly.pdbx_strand_id
1 'polypeptide(L)'
;MGKGYDSYVAKKFSHPGSFKDIKKVWIAQKREGYRKSVEEALNQYKQRQEIYENKALLGDGKAKLGLNFISDSPKGVKKGCHWKQEDTILCNVSRGDYAVDDDTVQDQPFGIEVRNVRCLKCRQWGHINTDQICPLFGSSITAEPPPAARSNPSELMEQMAEEGLVFTNKVMSRQNDPSAANQQLVHAEADADEEVAFFLNLSEKEKKKLIKNLGKENK
;
A
#
# COMPACT_ATOMS: atom_id res chain seq x y z
N MET A 1 -19.07 6.11 -61.52
CA MET A 1 -17.83 6.17 -60.70
C MET A 1 -16.77 5.32 -61.41
N GLY A 2 -16.01 5.91 -62.32
CA GLY A 2 -15.12 5.18 -63.22
C GLY A 2 -13.94 4.57 -62.45
N LYS A 3 -13.73 3.26 -62.61
CA LYS A 3 -12.55 2.57 -62.11
C LYS A 3 -11.35 3.05 -62.94
N GLY A 4 -10.46 3.85 -62.36
CA GLY A 4 -9.30 4.42 -63.04
C GLY A 4 -8.34 3.36 -63.59
N TYR A 5 -7.41 3.78 -64.45
CA TYR A 5 -6.41 2.92 -65.11
C TYR A 5 -5.66 2.03 -64.11
N ASP A 6 -5.27 2.56 -62.96
CA ASP A 6 -4.56 1.80 -61.92
C ASP A 6 -5.38 0.63 -61.37
N SER A 7 -6.70 0.78 -61.26
CA SER A 7 -7.61 -0.29 -60.86
C SER A 7 -7.73 -1.38 -61.94
N TYR A 8 -7.63 -1.02 -63.21
CA TYR A 8 -7.60 -1.98 -64.31
C TYR A 8 -6.28 -2.75 -64.34
N VAL A 9 -5.16 -2.06 -64.16
CA VAL A 9 -3.83 -2.65 -64.18
C VAL A 9 -3.60 -3.54 -62.95
N ALA A 10 -4.05 -3.15 -61.76
CA ALA A 10 -3.97 -3.98 -60.55
C ALA A 10 -4.81 -5.28 -60.61
N LYS A 11 -5.76 -5.41 -61.54
CA LYS A 11 -6.47 -6.68 -61.77
C LYS A 11 -5.68 -7.66 -62.62
N LYS A 12 -4.67 -7.20 -63.36
CA LYS A 12 -3.80 -8.09 -64.14
C LYS A 12 -2.99 -8.96 -63.20
N PHE A 13 -2.75 -10.20 -63.61
CA PHE A 13 -2.08 -11.20 -62.76
C PHE A 13 -0.58 -10.97 -62.58
N SER A 14 0.03 -10.14 -63.44
CA SER A 14 1.47 -9.86 -63.44
C SER A 14 1.81 -8.47 -62.90
N HIS A 15 0.81 -7.71 -62.45
CA HIS A 15 1.08 -6.37 -61.93
C HIS A 15 1.38 -6.45 -60.43
N PRO A 16 2.47 -5.83 -59.94
CA PRO A 16 2.87 -5.94 -58.53
C PRO A 16 1.81 -5.39 -57.56
N GLY A 17 0.99 -4.43 -58.00
CA GLY A 17 -0.15 -3.91 -57.23
C GLY A 17 -1.37 -4.85 -57.18
N SER A 18 -1.29 -6.05 -57.78
CA SER A 18 -2.36 -7.04 -57.72
C SER A 18 -2.45 -7.67 -56.34
N PHE A 19 -3.67 -7.81 -55.82
CA PHE A 19 -3.91 -8.43 -54.52
C PHE A 19 -3.26 -9.82 -54.40
N LYS A 20 -3.25 -10.60 -55.48
CA LYS A 20 -2.61 -11.93 -55.49
C LYS A 20 -1.10 -11.85 -55.28
N ASP A 21 -0.45 -10.88 -55.92
CA ASP A 21 1.01 -10.72 -55.81
C ASP A 21 1.40 -10.06 -54.48
N ILE A 22 0.66 -9.06 -54.02
CA ILE A 22 0.80 -8.48 -52.68
C ILE A 22 0.67 -9.58 -51.61
N LYS A 23 -0.34 -10.45 -51.72
CA LYS A 23 -0.53 -11.58 -50.79
C LYS A 23 0.64 -12.55 -50.82
N LYS A 24 1.21 -12.87 -51.99
CA LYS A 24 2.40 -13.74 -52.09
C LYS A 24 3.60 -13.11 -51.41
N VAL A 25 3.86 -11.83 -51.67
CA VAL A 25 4.96 -11.09 -51.04
C VAL A 25 4.77 -11.04 -49.53
N TRP A 26 3.55 -10.79 -49.04
CA TRP A 26 3.25 -10.80 -47.61
C TRP A 26 3.48 -12.17 -46.96
N ILE A 27 3.05 -13.26 -47.61
CA ILE A 27 3.32 -14.63 -47.12
C ILE A 27 4.83 -14.90 -47.09
N ALA A 28 5.57 -14.51 -48.12
CA ALA A 28 7.01 -14.67 -48.18
C ALA A 28 7.72 -13.86 -47.07
N GLN A 29 7.32 -12.61 -46.85
CA GLN A 29 7.85 -11.76 -45.80
C GLN A 29 7.54 -12.31 -44.41
N LYS A 30 6.31 -12.81 -44.19
CA LYS A 30 5.93 -13.45 -42.91
C LYS A 30 6.73 -14.74 -42.66
N ARG A 31 6.96 -15.55 -43.70
CA ARG A 31 7.81 -16.74 -43.63
C ARG A 31 9.25 -16.38 -43.32
N GLU A 32 9.76 -15.30 -43.90
CA GLU A 32 11.11 -14.79 -43.63
C GLU A 32 11.25 -14.30 -42.19
N GLY A 33 10.28 -13.53 -41.69
CA GLY A 33 10.27 -13.10 -40.29
C GLY A 33 10.25 -14.28 -39.31
N TYR A 34 9.44 -15.30 -39.60
CA TYR A 34 9.45 -16.54 -38.82
C TYR A 34 10.79 -17.28 -38.90
N ARG A 35 11.39 -17.37 -40.11
CA ARG A 35 12.71 -17.98 -40.31
C ARG A 35 13.79 -17.28 -39.48
N LYS A 36 13.81 -15.95 -39.49
CA LYS A 36 14.73 -15.14 -38.67
C LYS A 36 14.52 -15.39 -37.17
N SER A 37 13.28 -15.41 -36.70
CA SER A 37 12.97 -15.72 -35.30
C SER A 37 13.46 -17.11 -34.89
N VAL A 38 13.29 -18.12 -35.76
CA VAL A 38 13.82 -19.47 -35.53
C VAL A 38 15.36 -19.48 -35.53
N GLU A 39 16.00 -18.79 -36.47
CA GLU A 39 17.46 -18.67 -36.56
C GLU A 39 18.05 -17.96 -35.34
N GLU A 40 17.42 -16.89 -34.86
CA GLU A 40 17.77 -16.20 -33.62
C GLU A 40 17.66 -17.12 -32.41
N ALA A 41 16.58 -17.91 -32.30
CA ALA A 41 16.43 -18.90 -31.23
C ALA A 41 17.55 -19.96 -31.26
N LEU A 42 17.93 -20.43 -32.45
CA LEU A 42 19.06 -21.36 -32.62
C LEU A 42 20.40 -20.72 -32.26
N ASN A 43 20.65 -19.48 -32.66
CA ASN A 43 21.88 -18.76 -32.34
C ASN A 43 21.99 -18.50 -30.84
N GLN A 44 20.89 -18.15 -30.18
CA GLN A 44 20.83 -18.02 -28.73
C GLN A 44 21.14 -19.33 -28.01
N TYR A 45 20.66 -20.46 -28.53
CA TYR A 45 20.99 -21.78 -28.00
C TYR A 45 22.48 -22.11 -28.18
N LYS A 46 23.04 -21.88 -29.37
CA LYS A 46 24.47 -22.09 -29.66
C LYS A 46 25.36 -21.24 -28.74
N GLN A 47 25.08 -19.94 -28.65
CA GLN A 47 25.82 -19.04 -27.76
C GLN A 47 25.78 -19.51 -26.30
N ARG A 48 24.65 -20.05 -25.86
CA ARG A 48 24.51 -20.60 -24.50
C ARG A 48 25.34 -21.86 -24.29
N GLN A 49 25.41 -22.75 -25.28
CA GLN A 49 26.27 -23.93 -25.25
C GLN A 49 27.75 -23.54 -25.23
N GLU A 50 28.17 -22.61 -26.10
CA GLU A 50 29.55 -22.09 -26.11
C GLU A 50 29.94 -21.47 -24.76
N ILE A 51 29.04 -20.72 -24.12
CA ILE A 51 29.27 -20.20 -22.77
C ILE A 51 29.46 -21.33 -21.76
N TYR A 52 28.70 -22.43 -21.87
CA TYR A 52 28.85 -23.57 -20.97
C TYR A 52 30.15 -24.33 -21.19
N GLU A 53 30.55 -24.53 -22.43
CA GLU A 53 31.84 -25.12 -22.79
C GLU A 53 33.00 -24.25 -22.29
N ASN A 54 32.94 -22.93 -22.51
CA ASN A 54 33.93 -21.98 -22.02
C ASN A 54 34.02 -21.98 -20.47
N LYS A 55 32.88 -21.93 -19.76
CA LYS A 55 32.86 -22.00 -18.29
C LYS A 55 33.42 -23.33 -17.77
N ALA A 56 33.14 -24.45 -18.45
CA ALA A 56 33.70 -25.75 -18.09
C ALA A 56 35.23 -25.78 -18.26
N LEU A 57 35.76 -25.16 -19.33
CA LEU A 57 37.20 -25.02 -19.55
C LEU A 57 37.86 -24.12 -18.49
N LEU A 58 37.18 -23.08 -18.01
CA LEU A 58 37.66 -22.21 -16.92
C LEU A 58 37.69 -22.88 -15.54
N GLY A 59 37.24 -24.15 -15.43
CA GLY A 59 37.34 -24.92 -14.18
C GLY A 59 36.24 -24.65 -13.17
N ASP A 60 35.15 -23.99 -13.56
CA ASP A 60 33.99 -23.79 -12.68
C ASP A 60 33.34 -25.14 -12.34
N GLY A 61 33.49 -25.59 -11.09
CA GLY A 61 32.90 -26.85 -10.61
C GLY A 61 31.38 -26.92 -10.78
N LYS A 62 30.69 -25.78 -10.76
CA LYS A 62 29.24 -25.66 -10.99
C LYS A 62 28.87 -25.88 -12.47
N ALA A 63 29.71 -25.42 -13.40
CA ALA A 63 29.50 -25.63 -14.82
C ALA A 63 29.72 -27.08 -15.22
N LYS A 64 30.72 -27.74 -14.61
CA LYS A 64 30.98 -29.17 -14.78
C LYS A 64 29.81 -30.05 -14.31
N LEU A 65 29.08 -29.62 -13.27
CA LEU A 65 27.90 -30.32 -12.75
C LEU A 65 26.60 -29.99 -13.51
N GLY A 66 26.65 -29.14 -14.54
CA GLY A 66 25.47 -28.74 -15.32
C GLY A 66 24.49 -27.83 -14.55
N LEU A 67 24.88 -27.30 -13.39
CA LEU A 67 24.00 -26.49 -12.51
C LEU A 67 23.90 -25.02 -12.93
N ASN A 68 24.40 -24.66 -14.12
CA ASN A 68 24.46 -23.26 -14.58
C ASN A 68 23.07 -22.65 -14.85
N PHE A 69 22.08 -23.46 -15.23
CA PHE A 69 20.71 -22.97 -15.49
C PHE A 69 20.08 -22.26 -14.28
N ILE A 70 20.50 -22.63 -13.05
CA ILE A 70 19.95 -22.08 -11.80
C ILE A 70 20.55 -20.70 -11.47
N SER A 71 21.78 -20.42 -11.91
CA SER A 71 22.51 -19.20 -11.52
C SER A 71 22.37 -18.05 -12.53
N ASP A 72 22.04 -18.37 -13.78
CA ASP A 72 21.86 -17.40 -14.85
C ASP A 72 20.42 -16.87 -14.84
N SER A 73 20.24 -15.56 -14.63
CA SER A 73 18.92 -14.93 -14.60
C SER A 73 18.24 -15.04 -15.98
N PRO A 74 16.91 -15.21 -16.03
CA PRO A 74 16.15 -15.30 -17.27
C PRO A 74 16.27 -14.01 -18.10
N LYS A 75 16.10 -14.15 -19.42
CA LYS A 75 16.13 -13.03 -20.37
C LYS A 75 15.09 -11.98 -19.97
N GLY A 76 15.50 -10.72 -19.89
CA GLY A 76 14.66 -9.60 -19.42
C GLY A 76 14.95 -9.18 -17.97
N VAL A 77 15.59 -10.02 -17.16
CA VAL A 77 16.03 -9.64 -15.80
C VAL A 77 17.46 -9.11 -15.88
N LYS A 78 17.61 -7.79 -16.07
CA LYS A 78 18.92 -7.14 -16.03
C LYS A 78 19.47 -7.23 -14.60
N LYS A 79 20.55 -7.98 -14.38
CA LYS A 79 21.32 -7.92 -13.13
C LYS A 79 22.05 -6.58 -13.08
N GLY A 80 21.42 -5.57 -12.46
CA GLY A 80 21.99 -4.24 -12.30
C GLY A 80 21.11 -3.12 -12.81
N CYS A 81 19.95 -2.90 -12.18
CA CYS A 81 19.47 -1.54 -11.96
C CYS A 81 19.88 -1.14 -10.54
N HIS A 82 21.01 -0.44 -10.40
CA HIS A 82 21.41 0.16 -9.12
C HIS A 82 20.70 1.52 -8.90
N TRP A 83 19.52 1.71 -9.47
CA TRP A 83 18.76 2.93 -9.22
C TRP A 83 18.05 2.73 -7.89
N LYS A 84 18.14 3.73 -7.01
CA LYS A 84 17.51 3.74 -5.68
C LYS A 84 16.08 3.19 -5.76
N GLN A 85 15.67 2.51 -4.70
CA GLN A 85 14.48 1.66 -4.53
C GLN A 85 13.12 2.24 -4.99
N GLU A 86 13.06 3.51 -5.42
CA GLU A 86 11.85 4.24 -5.79
C GLU A 86 11.56 4.24 -7.31
N ASP A 87 12.55 4.03 -8.20
CA ASP A 87 12.37 4.22 -9.65
C ASP A 87 12.36 2.92 -10.48
N THR A 88 12.37 1.75 -9.84
CA THR A 88 12.54 0.45 -10.52
C THR A 88 11.35 0.03 -11.38
N ILE A 89 10.19 0.67 -11.20
CA ILE A 89 8.94 0.32 -11.88
C ILE A 89 8.90 0.90 -13.31
N LEU A 90 9.59 2.02 -13.57
CA LEU A 90 9.59 2.70 -14.87
C LEU A 90 10.53 2.08 -15.90
N CYS A 91 11.61 1.41 -15.48
CA CYS A 91 12.60 0.87 -16.41
C CYS A 91 12.13 -0.39 -17.18
N ASN A 92 10.97 -0.94 -16.82
CA ASN A 92 10.55 -2.30 -17.21
C ASN A 92 9.22 -2.36 -17.95
N VAL A 93 8.67 -1.22 -18.40
CA VAL A 93 7.42 -1.23 -19.18
C VAL A 93 7.74 -1.68 -20.60
N SER A 94 7.22 -2.83 -21.00
CA SER A 94 7.37 -3.35 -22.36
C SER A 94 6.62 -2.44 -23.33
N ARG A 95 7.39 -1.70 -24.14
CA ARG A 95 6.87 -1.00 -25.31
C ARG A 95 6.47 -2.01 -26.39
N GLY A 96 5.42 -1.70 -27.16
CA GLY A 96 5.11 -2.49 -28.35
C GLY A 96 6.22 -2.35 -29.40
N ASP A 97 6.40 -3.37 -30.26
CA ASP A 97 7.50 -3.45 -31.26
C ASP A 97 7.64 -2.20 -32.15
N TYR A 98 6.56 -1.43 -32.31
CA TYR A 98 6.52 -0.21 -33.12
C TYR A 98 7.07 1.04 -32.43
N ALA A 99 7.26 1.03 -31.10
CA ALA A 99 7.64 2.19 -30.30
C ALA A 99 8.90 1.93 -29.45
N VAL A 100 9.60 0.82 -29.69
CA VAL A 100 10.82 0.46 -28.93
C VAL A 100 11.93 1.48 -29.16
N ASP A 101 12.08 1.96 -30.40
CA ASP A 101 13.20 2.83 -30.82
C ASP A 101 12.81 4.33 -30.97
N ASP A 102 11.55 4.69 -30.71
CA ASP A 102 11.08 6.07 -30.84
C ASP A 102 11.29 6.86 -29.54
N ASP A 103 12.35 7.67 -29.51
CA ASP A 103 12.68 8.57 -28.38
C ASP A 103 11.71 9.76 -28.21
N THR A 104 10.81 9.96 -29.18
CA THR A 104 9.80 11.03 -29.14
C THR A 104 8.57 10.66 -28.32
N VAL A 105 8.38 9.38 -28.02
CA VAL A 105 7.26 8.88 -27.22
C VAL A 105 7.60 9.00 -25.74
N GLN A 106 6.98 9.96 -25.07
CA GLN A 106 7.08 10.10 -23.62
C GLN A 106 5.99 9.27 -22.95
N ASP A 107 6.40 8.16 -22.34
CA ASP A 107 5.50 7.31 -21.56
C ASP A 107 5.02 8.10 -20.32
N GLN A 108 3.70 8.23 -20.13
CA GLN A 108 3.07 8.72 -18.90
C GLN A 108 2.54 7.52 -18.08
N PRO A 109 3.41 6.84 -17.31
CA PRO A 109 3.08 5.53 -16.73
C PRO A 109 1.94 5.54 -15.70
N PHE A 110 1.58 6.68 -15.12
CA PHE A 110 0.54 6.76 -14.08
C PHE A 110 -0.76 7.45 -14.49
N GLY A 111 -0.92 7.90 -15.75
CA GLY A 111 -2.17 8.51 -16.24
C GLY A 111 -2.65 9.78 -15.49
N ILE A 112 -1.92 10.19 -14.46
CA ILE A 112 -2.14 11.39 -13.64
C ILE A 112 -0.90 12.25 -13.85
N GLU A 113 -1.10 13.44 -14.43
CA GLU A 113 -0.03 14.43 -14.55
C GLU A 113 0.45 14.84 -13.16
N VAL A 114 1.73 14.64 -12.87
CA VAL A 114 2.33 15.11 -11.61
C VAL A 114 2.48 16.63 -11.71
N ARG A 115 1.50 17.36 -11.18
CA ARG A 115 1.52 18.83 -11.12
C ARG A 115 2.23 19.31 -9.86
N ASN A 116 3.17 20.24 -10.01
CA ASN A 116 3.85 20.86 -8.86
C ASN A 116 3.03 21.99 -8.22
N VAL A 117 1.76 21.70 -7.89
CA VAL A 117 0.83 22.64 -7.25
C VAL A 117 0.27 21.99 -5.99
N ARG A 118 0.26 22.75 -4.89
CA ARG A 118 -0.31 22.34 -3.61
C ARG A 118 -1.75 22.84 -3.50
N CYS A 119 -2.68 21.93 -3.22
CA CYS A 119 -4.08 22.29 -3.04
C CYS A 119 -4.28 23.14 -1.78
N LEU A 120 -5.07 24.22 -1.84
CA LEU A 120 -5.35 25.08 -0.68
C LEU A 120 -6.25 24.40 0.37
N LYS A 121 -7.15 23.49 -0.03
CA LYS A 121 -8.07 22.79 0.89
C LYS A 121 -7.38 21.65 1.63
N CYS A 122 -6.93 20.61 0.91
CA CYS A 122 -6.34 19.42 1.53
C CYS A 122 -4.82 19.51 1.75
N ARG A 123 -4.16 20.58 1.25
CA ARG A 123 -2.71 20.79 1.38
C ARG A 123 -1.84 19.66 0.81
N GLN A 124 -2.40 18.77 -0.01
CA GLN A 124 -1.68 17.74 -0.74
C GLN A 124 -1.14 18.31 -2.06
N TRP A 125 -0.02 17.76 -2.52
CA TRP A 125 0.59 18.10 -3.82
C TRP A 125 -0.08 17.31 -4.94
N GLY A 126 -0.08 17.86 -6.16
CA GLY A 126 -0.52 17.13 -7.36
C GLY A 126 -1.85 17.58 -7.95
N HIS A 127 -2.59 18.49 -7.31
CA HIS A 127 -3.88 18.98 -7.82
C HIS A 127 -4.25 20.38 -7.30
N ILE A 128 -5.17 21.07 -7.99
CA ILE A 128 -5.76 22.36 -7.60
C ILE A 128 -7.08 22.10 -6.84
N ASN A 129 -7.51 23.05 -6.02
CA ASN A 129 -8.77 23.01 -5.27
C ASN A 129 -10.03 22.70 -6.11
N THR A 130 -10.00 23.05 -7.40
CA THR A 130 -11.10 22.83 -8.36
C THR A 130 -11.06 21.46 -9.03
N ASP A 131 -10.04 20.64 -8.77
CA ASP A 131 -9.90 19.34 -9.41
C ASP A 131 -10.74 18.28 -8.66
N GLN A 132 -11.40 17.39 -9.41
CA GLN A 132 -12.14 16.24 -8.88
C GLN A 132 -11.25 15.21 -8.14
N ILE A 133 -9.94 15.35 -8.29
CA ILE A 133 -8.93 14.55 -7.59
C ILE A 133 -8.84 14.96 -6.11
N CYS A 134 -9.30 16.16 -5.75
CA CYS A 134 -9.24 16.63 -4.36
C CYS A 134 -10.21 15.83 -3.48
N PRO A 135 -9.77 15.27 -2.33
CA PRO A 135 -10.65 14.57 -1.40
C PRO A 135 -11.72 15.49 -0.78
N LEU A 136 -11.50 16.81 -0.82
CA LEU A 136 -12.41 17.85 -0.35
C LEU A 136 -13.09 18.59 -1.53
N PHE A 137 -13.17 17.93 -2.69
CA PHE A 137 -13.88 18.47 -3.84
C PHE A 137 -15.37 18.65 -3.51
N GLY A 138 -15.91 19.84 -3.76
CA GLY A 138 -17.28 20.21 -3.39
C GLY A 138 -17.48 20.72 -1.95
N SER A 139 -16.54 20.47 -1.02
CA SER A 139 -16.62 21.01 0.35
C SER A 139 -16.19 22.47 0.40
N SER A 140 -16.95 23.35 1.06
CA SER A 140 -16.55 24.75 1.27
C SER A 140 -15.49 24.88 2.36
N ILE A 141 -14.51 25.78 2.18
CA ILE A 141 -13.41 26.01 3.14
C ILE A 141 -13.90 26.52 4.50
N THR A 142 -15.12 27.06 4.55
CA THR A 142 -15.79 27.62 5.72
C THR A 142 -16.86 26.70 6.31
N ALA A 143 -17.02 25.48 5.81
CA ALA A 143 -17.94 24.54 6.45
C ALA A 143 -17.34 24.08 7.78
N GLU A 144 -18.14 24.13 8.85
CA GLU A 144 -17.77 23.51 10.11
C GLU A 144 -17.32 22.06 9.86
N PRO A 145 -16.24 21.61 10.53
CA PRO A 145 -15.80 20.23 10.39
C PRO A 145 -16.97 19.30 10.75
N PRO A 146 -17.26 18.28 9.92
CA PRO A 146 -18.29 17.31 10.26
C PRO A 146 -17.93 16.70 11.62
N PRO A 147 -18.89 16.52 12.54
CA PRO A 147 -18.62 15.98 13.86
C PRO A 147 -17.88 14.65 13.67
N ALA A 148 -16.65 14.59 14.18
CA ALA A 148 -15.77 13.46 14.00
C ALA A 148 -16.55 12.17 14.31
N ALA A 149 -16.58 11.26 13.34
CA ALA A 149 -17.23 9.98 13.48
C ALA A 149 -16.64 9.28 14.70
N ARG A 150 -17.44 9.18 15.79
CA ARG A 150 -17.19 8.46 17.05
C ARG A 150 -15.78 7.86 17.16
N SER A 151 -14.78 8.68 17.44
CA SER A 151 -13.46 8.20 17.81
C SER A 151 -13.54 7.58 19.20
N ASN A 152 -12.72 6.55 19.43
CA ASN A 152 -12.65 5.92 20.74
C ASN A 152 -12.21 6.98 21.77
N PRO A 153 -12.81 7.04 22.96
CA PRO A 153 -12.57 8.11 23.93
C PRO A 153 -11.09 8.20 24.37
N SER A 154 -10.34 7.11 24.26
CA SER A 154 -8.89 7.07 24.50
C SER A 154 -8.08 7.83 23.44
N GLU A 155 -8.43 7.68 22.17
CA GLU A 155 -7.73 8.32 21.04
C GLU A 155 -7.99 9.83 21.02
N LEU A 156 -9.20 10.25 21.45
CA LEU A 156 -9.52 11.67 21.64
C LEU A 156 -8.71 12.30 22.78
N MET A 157 -8.51 11.59 23.90
CA MET A 157 -7.66 12.07 25.00
C MET A 157 -6.19 12.21 24.58
N GLU A 158 -5.70 11.33 23.72
CA GLU A 158 -4.34 11.40 23.17
C GLU A 158 -4.17 12.59 22.23
N GLN A 159 -5.13 12.82 21.32
CA GLN A 159 -5.12 13.99 20.43
C GLN A 159 -5.25 15.32 21.19
N MET A 160 -6.14 15.40 22.19
CA MET A 160 -6.22 16.58 23.07
C MET A 160 -4.92 16.79 23.84
N ALA A 161 -4.15 15.72 24.11
CA ALA A 161 -2.86 15.83 24.76
C ALA A 161 -1.74 16.33 23.86
N GLU A 162 -1.70 15.87 22.62
CA GLU A 162 -0.80 16.36 21.59
C GLU A 162 -1.05 17.83 21.24
N GLU A 163 -2.32 18.25 21.22
CA GLU A 163 -2.73 19.65 20.98
C GLU A 163 -2.51 20.58 22.20
N GLY A 164 -2.05 20.03 23.33
CA GLY A 164 -1.77 20.81 24.54
C GLY A 164 -3.02 21.23 25.33
N LEU A 165 -4.18 20.64 25.04
CA LEU A 165 -5.43 20.80 25.79
C LEU A 165 -5.52 19.85 27.01
N VAL A 166 -4.40 19.32 27.51
CA VAL A 166 -4.37 18.47 28.71
C VAL A 166 -4.71 19.30 29.95
N PHE A 167 -5.66 18.82 30.76
CA PHE A 167 -5.85 19.36 32.09
C PHE A 167 -4.58 19.18 32.92
N THR A 168 -4.12 20.25 33.60
CA THR A 168 -2.92 20.18 34.45
C THR A 168 -3.00 18.99 35.42
N ASN A 169 -1.85 18.32 35.66
CA ASN A 169 -1.73 17.07 36.44
C ASN A 169 -2.45 17.06 37.80
N LYS A 170 -2.79 18.24 38.35
CA LYS A 170 -3.57 18.39 39.57
C LYS A 170 -5.00 17.82 39.49
N VAL A 171 -5.55 17.59 38.29
CA VAL A 171 -6.94 17.12 38.11
C VAL A 171 -7.03 15.65 37.63
N MET A 172 -6.12 15.18 36.78
CA MET A 172 -6.18 13.82 36.19
C MET A 172 -5.35 12.78 36.96
N SER A 173 -4.23 13.18 37.58
CA SER A 173 -3.29 12.27 38.26
C SER A 173 -3.14 12.61 39.74
N ARG A 174 -4.27 12.81 40.44
CA ARG A 174 -4.25 12.72 41.90
C ARG A 174 -3.97 11.26 42.28
N GLN A 175 -2.71 10.94 42.54
CA GLN A 175 -2.38 9.85 43.45
C GLN A 175 -3.02 10.24 44.79
N ASN A 176 -4.14 9.59 45.12
CA ASN A 176 -4.76 9.76 46.42
C ASN A 176 -3.79 9.18 47.44
N ASP A 177 -3.04 10.05 48.10
CA ASP A 177 -2.23 9.68 49.25
C ASP A 177 -3.13 9.77 50.49
N PRO A 178 -3.61 8.63 51.04
CA PRO A 178 -4.53 8.62 52.18
C PRO A 178 -3.90 9.19 53.47
N SER A 179 -2.59 9.42 53.47
CA SER A 179 -1.82 9.99 54.59
C SER A 179 -1.58 11.50 54.46
N ALA A 180 -1.87 12.10 53.30
CA ALA A 180 -1.68 13.54 53.11
C ALA A 180 -2.82 14.33 53.79
N ALA A 181 -2.46 15.19 54.76
CA ALA A 181 -3.42 15.97 55.56
C ALA A 181 -4.45 16.77 54.73
N ASN A 182 -4.08 17.17 53.51
CA ASN A 182 -4.90 17.98 52.60
C ASN A 182 -5.92 17.14 51.79
N GLN A 183 -5.87 15.81 51.91
CA GLN A 183 -6.70 14.85 51.18
C GLN A 183 -7.49 13.93 52.13
N GLN A 184 -7.31 14.09 53.44
CA GLN A 184 -8.04 13.33 54.43
C GLN A 184 -9.50 13.78 54.45
N LEU A 185 -10.41 12.85 54.17
CA LEU A 185 -11.85 13.06 54.30
C LEU A 185 -12.15 13.34 55.78
N VAL A 186 -12.54 14.57 56.08
CA VAL A 186 -13.01 14.94 57.42
C VAL A 186 -14.34 14.22 57.63
N HIS A 187 -14.37 13.25 58.54
CA HIS A 187 -15.61 12.56 58.90
C HIS A 187 -16.49 13.56 59.65
N ALA A 188 -17.73 13.74 59.19
CA ALA A 188 -18.73 14.45 59.99
C ALA A 188 -19.10 13.54 61.16
N GLU A 189 -18.83 14.00 62.38
CA GLU A 189 -19.31 13.40 63.62
C GLU A 189 -20.85 13.38 63.58
N ALA A 190 -21.42 12.22 63.27
CA ALA A 190 -22.85 11.96 63.36
C ALA A 190 -23.08 10.47 63.66
N ASP A 191 -23.28 10.19 64.95
CA ASP A 191 -24.08 9.09 65.52
C ASP A 191 -23.65 7.63 65.31
N ALA A 192 -22.55 7.35 64.60
CA ALA A 192 -22.12 5.97 64.32
C ALA A 192 -21.28 5.33 65.45
N ASP A 193 -20.72 6.10 66.38
CA ASP A 193 -19.69 5.58 67.31
C ASP A 193 -20.26 4.80 68.51
N GLU A 194 -21.44 5.15 69.02
CA GLU A 194 -22.03 4.50 70.21
C GLU A 194 -22.57 3.09 69.91
N GLU A 195 -23.25 2.93 68.78
CA GLU A 195 -23.77 1.63 68.30
C GLU A 195 -22.62 0.66 67.99
N VAL A 196 -21.56 1.16 67.34
CA VAL A 196 -20.39 0.35 67.00
C VAL A 196 -19.63 -0.05 68.27
N ALA A 197 -19.50 0.84 69.26
CA ALA A 197 -18.91 0.51 70.55
C ALA A 197 -19.74 -0.54 71.33
N PHE A 198 -21.08 -0.48 71.25
CA PHE A 198 -21.96 -1.50 71.82
C PHE A 198 -21.72 -2.88 71.21
N PHE A 199 -21.61 -2.96 69.88
CA PHE A 199 -21.27 -4.22 69.21
C PHE A 199 -19.86 -4.72 69.52
N LEU A 200 -18.90 -3.83 69.80
CA LEU A 200 -17.53 -4.25 70.14
C LEU A 200 -17.43 -4.81 71.56
N ASN A 201 -18.18 -4.25 72.52
CA ASN A 201 -18.18 -4.68 73.92
C ASN A 201 -18.89 -6.02 74.17
N LEU A 202 -19.65 -6.53 73.20
CA LEU A 202 -20.41 -7.77 73.35
C LEU A 202 -19.55 -9.02 73.04
N SER A 203 -19.66 -10.07 73.88
CA SER A 203 -18.92 -11.31 73.66
C SER A 203 -19.46 -12.11 72.47
N GLU A 204 -18.65 -12.99 71.86
CA GLU A 204 -19.06 -13.78 70.69
C GLU A 204 -20.32 -14.65 70.94
N LYS A 205 -20.51 -15.11 72.18
CA LYS A 205 -21.68 -15.91 72.58
C LYS A 205 -22.95 -15.06 72.61
N GLU A 206 -22.84 -13.83 73.05
CA GLU A 206 -23.94 -12.87 73.12
C GLU A 206 -24.28 -12.32 71.72
N LYS A 207 -23.27 -12.06 70.88
CA LYS A 207 -23.45 -11.72 69.46
C LYS A 207 -24.25 -12.80 68.72
N LYS A 208 -23.91 -14.08 68.91
CA LYS A 208 -24.64 -15.20 68.30
C LYS A 208 -26.08 -15.35 68.82
N LYS A 209 -26.33 -15.02 70.09
CA LYS A 209 -27.69 -15.00 70.66
C LYS A 209 -28.51 -13.85 70.10
N LEU A 210 -27.92 -12.65 69.98
CA LEU A 210 -28.53 -11.46 69.41
C LEU A 210 -28.97 -11.73 67.96
N ILE A 211 -28.08 -12.31 67.14
CA ILE A 211 -28.39 -12.67 65.74
C ILE A 211 -29.52 -13.71 65.67
N LYS A 212 -29.55 -14.70 66.57
CA LYS A 212 -30.64 -15.69 66.61
C LYS A 212 -31.98 -15.11 67.03
N ASN A 213 -32.01 -14.07 67.85
CA ASN A 213 -33.23 -13.40 68.26
C ASN A 213 -33.73 -12.45 67.17
N LEU A 214 -32.83 -11.66 66.57
CA LEU A 214 -33.16 -10.80 65.41
C LEU A 214 -33.68 -11.61 64.21
N GLY A 215 -33.14 -12.81 63.99
CA GLY A 215 -33.64 -13.72 62.95
C GLY A 215 -35.01 -14.35 63.24
N LYS A 216 -35.49 -14.28 64.49
CA LYS A 216 -36.84 -14.71 64.88
C LYS A 216 -37.85 -13.57 64.84
N GLU A 217 -37.42 -12.33 65.09
CA GLU A 217 -38.27 -11.14 65.03
C GLU A 217 -38.51 -10.66 63.60
N ASN A 218 -37.58 -10.94 62.67
CA ASN A 218 -37.73 -10.61 61.24
C ASN A 218 -38.45 -11.70 60.42
N LYS A 219 -39.24 -12.57 61.06
CA LYS A 219 -40.03 -13.63 60.42
C LYS A 219 -41.46 -13.61 60.95
#